data_AF-A0A9W9UU83-F1
#
_entry.id   AF-A0A9W9UU83-F1
#
_cell.length_a   1.000
_cell.length_b   1.000
_cell.length_c   1.000
_cell.angle_alpha   90.00
_cell.angle_beta   90.00
_cell.angle_gamma   90.00
#
_symmetry.space_group_name_H-M   'P 1'
#
loop_
_entity.id
_entity.type
_entity.pdbx_description
1 polymer ?
#
loop_
_entity_poly.entity_id
_entity_poly.type
_entity_poly.pdbx_seq_one_letter_code
_entity_poly.pdbx_strand_id
1 'polypeptide(L)' 'MAVHPEHQKRGLGDAIVKALLQKIKQEAPEDGTPYISLLADRPGRRLYEKNGFVETAPHSLGMMLN' A
#
# COMPACT_ATOMS: atom_id res chain seq x y z
N MET A 1 0.69 -0.08 7.60
CA MET A 1 -0.11 1.14 7.85
C MET A 1 -1.11 0.84 8.96
N ALA A 2 -1.40 1.81 9.82
CA ALA A 2 -2.39 1.67 10.88
C ALA A 2 -3.28 2.91 10.96
N VAL A 3 -4.51 2.72 11.43
CA VAL A 3 -5.43 3.79 11.83
C VAL A 3 -5.88 3.44 13.24
N HIS A 4 -5.80 4.41 14.16
CA HIS A 4 -6.26 4.23 15.54
C HIS A 4 -7.69 3.67 15.55
N PRO A 5 -8.03 2.66 16.40
CA PRO A 5 -9.33 2.00 16.37
C PRO A 5 -10.53 2.96 16.37
N GLU A 6 -10.46 4.04 17.16
CA GLU A 6 -11.50 5.07 17.25
C GLU A 6 -11.71 5.90 15.97
N HIS A 7 -10.82 5.76 15.00
CA HIS A 7 -10.85 6.49 13.73
C HIS A 7 -11.01 5.56 12.53
N GLN A 8 -11.15 4.25 12.73
CA GLN A 8 -11.34 3.27 11.66
C GLN A 8 -12.72 3.41 11.01
N LYS A 9 -12.89 2.79 9.82
CA LYS A 9 -14.12 2.79 9.02
C LYS A 9 -14.62 4.19 8.57
N ARG A 10 -13.78 5.22 8.71
CA ARG A 10 -14.04 6.60 8.26
C ARG A 10 -13.32 6.97 6.97
N GLY A 11 -12.82 5.99 6.22
CA GLY A 11 -12.06 6.22 4.98
C GLY A 11 -10.61 6.69 5.16
N LEU A 12 -10.13 6.86 6.39
CA LEU A 12 -8.79 7.37 6.66
C LEU A 12 -7.66 6.50 6.10
N GLY A 13 -7.82 5.17 6.09
CA GLY A 13 -6.83 4.28 5.47
C GLY A 13 -6.62 4.56 3.98
N ASP A 14 -7.70 4.83 3.24
CA ASP A 14 -7.66 5.18 1.82
C ASP A 14 -7.02 6.56 1.60
N ALA A 15 -7.38 7.53 2.46
CA ALA A 15 -6.77 8.86 2.42
C ALA A 15 -5.26 8.81 2.65
N ILE A 16 -4.80 8.02 3.63
CA ILE A 16 -3.36 7.86 3.93
C ILE A 16 -2.63 7.21 2.75
N VAL A 17 -3.13 6.10 2.20
CA VAL A 17 -2.49 5.42 1.05
C VAL A 17 -2.37 6.37 -0.13
N LYS A 18 -3.43 7.12 -0.46
CA LYS A 18 -3.41 8.10 -1.56
C LYS A 18 -2.40 9.20 -1.33
N ALA A 19 -2.34 9.75 -0.12
CA ALA A 19 -1.38 10.79 0.23
C ALA A 19 0.06 10.29 0.10
N LEU A 20 0.34 9.05 0.53
CA LEU A 20 1.66 8.42 0.38
C LEU A 20 2.02 8.20 -1.09
N LEU A 21 1.12 7.64 -1.89
CA LEU A 21 1.36 7.42 -3.32
C LEU A 21 1.57 8.73 -4.08
N GLN A 22 0.79 9.76 -3.76
CA GLN A 22 0.97 11.11 -4.32
C GLN A 22 2.33 11.68 -3.96
N LYS A 23 2.74 11.55 -2.70
CA LYS A 23 4.04 12.04 -2.22
C LYS A 23 5.20 11.34 -2.93
N ILE A 24 5.14 10.01 -3.03
CA ILE A 24 6.14 9.22 -3.77
C ILE A 24 6.22 9.68 -5.23
N LYS A 25 5.07 9.86 -5.89
CA LYS A 25 5.03 10.35 -7.28
C LYS A 25 5.65 11.73 -7.45
N GLN A 26 5.50 12.62 -6.47
CA GLN A 26 6.07 13.97 -6.51
C GLN A 26 7.58 14.01 -6.28
N GLU A 27 8.12 13.04 -5.54
CA GLU A 27 9.53 13.00 -5.16
C GLU A 27 10.37 12.00 -5.96
N ALA A 28 9.73 11.07 -6.67
CA ALA A 28 10.43 10.12 -7.51
C ALA A 28 11.23 10.84 -8.61
N PRO A 29 12.44 10.38 -8.95
CA PRO A 29 13.21 10.90 -10.09
C PRO A 29 12.39 10.84 -11.39
N GLU A 30 12.53 11.86 -12.24
CA GLU A 30 11.78 11.94 -13.51
C GLU A 30 12.11 10.78 -14.46
N ASP A 31 13.30 10.20 -14.35
CA ASP A 31 13.79 9.07 -15.15
C ASP A 31 13.49 7.70 -14.52
N GLY A 32 12.86 7.65 -13.34
CA GLY A 32 12.60 6.43 -12.58
C GLY A 32 11.12 6.13 -12.40
N THR A 33 10.76 4.84 -12.42
CA THR A 33 9.46 4.39 -11.89
C THR A 33 9.64 3.90 -10.45
N PRO A 34 8.94 4.47 -9.45
CA PRO A 34 9.09 4.03 -8.07
C PRO A 34 8.59 2.58 -7.92
N TYR A 35 9.42 1.73 -7.34
CA TYR A 35 9.03 0.37 -6.97
C TYR A 35 8.41 0.38 -5.57
N ILE A 36 7.10 0.13 -5.50
CA ILE A 36 6.31 0.20 -4.26
C ILE A 36 5.70 -1.18 -3.99
N SER A 37 6.09 -1.81 -2.88
CA SER A 37 5.58 -3.12 -2.46
C SER A 37 5.07 -3.09 -1.02
N LEU A 38 4.20 -4.05 -0.69
CA LEU A 38 3.67 -4.22 0.67
C LEU A 38 3.30 -5.68 0.93
N LEU A 39 3.22 -6.04 2.22
CA LEU A 39 2.62 -7.29 2.67
C LEU A 39 1.22 -6.97 3.21
N ALA A 40 0.19 -7.52 2.56
CA ALA A 40 -1.20 -7.26 2.91
C ALA A 40 -1.87 -8.48 3.56
N ASP A 41 -2.25 -8.31 4.83
CA ASP A 41 -3.18 -9.23 5.49
C ASP A 41 -4.56 -9.16 4.83
N ARG A 42 -5.31 -10.26 4.95
CA ARG A 42 -6.64 -10.43 4.32
C ARG A 42 -7.60 -9.23 4.52
N PRO A 43 -7.70 -8.61 5.72
CA PRO A 43 -8.59 -7.46 5.92
C PRO A 43 -8.18 -6.20 5.14
N GLY A 44 -6.88 -6.02 4.87
CA GLY A 44 -6.33 -4.85 4.20
C GLY A 44 -6.24 -4.97 2.69
N ARG A 45 -6.31 -6.18 2.10
CA ARG A 45 -6.08 -6.39 0.65
C ARG A 45 -6.94 -5.51 -0.25
N ARG A 46 -8.26 -5.48 -0.01
CA ARG A 46 -9.21 -4.68 -0.82
C ARG A 46 -8.88 -3.19 -0.83
N LEU A 47 -8.32 -2.66 0.28
CA LEU A 47 -7.91 -1.26 0.34
C LEU A 47 -6.75 -0.99 -0.63
N TYR A 48 -5.76 -1.89 -0.67
CA TYR A 48 -4.60 -1.74 -1.53
C TYR A 48 -4.95 -2.03 -3.00
N GLU A 49 -5.75 -3.06 -3.28
CA GLU A 49 -6.26 -3.36 -4.64
C GLU A 49 -6.98 -2.14 -5.24
N LYS A 50 -7.86 -1.47 -4.47
CA LYS A 50 -8.56 -0.25 -4.90
C LYS A 50 -7.60 0.89 -5.27
N ASN A 51 -6.39 0.91 -4.70
CA ASN A 51 -5.37 1.92 -4.95
C ASN A 51 -4.29 1.45 -5.95
N GLY A 52 -4.57 0.38 -6.71
CA GLY A 52 -3.73 -0.06 -7.83
C GLY A 52 -2.64 -1.07 -7.48
N PHE A 53 -2.60 -1.58 -6.24
CA PHE A 53 -1.71 -2.69 -5.91
C PHE A 53 -2.22 -3.99 -6.53
N VAL A 54 -1.30 -4.82 -7.00
CA VAL A 54 -1.56 -6.14 -7.58
C VAL A 54 -0.78 -7.21 -6.82
N GLU A 55 -1.24 -8.47 -6.87
CA GLU A 55 -0.48 -9.58 -6.31
C GLU A 55 0.81 -9.78 -7.11
N THR A 56 1.93 -9.98 -6.41
CA THR A 56 3.23 -10.30 -7.02
C THR A 56 3.45 -11.81 -7.17
N ALA A 57 2.59 -12.62 -6.56
CA ALA A 57 2.61 -14.07 -6.70
C ALA A 57 2.17 -14.51 -8.11
N PRO A 58 2.68 -15.64 -8.63
CA PRO A 58 3.66 -16.53 -8.01
C PRO A 58 5.12 -16.06 -8.17
N HIS A 59 5.38 -15.00 -8.93
CA HIS A 59 6.75 -14.58 -9.29
C HIS A 59 7.58 -14.10 -8.10
N SER A 60 6.97 -13.38 -7.16
CA SER A 60 7.62 -12.92 -5.93
C SER A 60 6.68 -13.11 -4.75
N LEU A 61 7.17 -13.81 -3.72
CA LEU A 61 6.43 -14.16 -2.52
C LEU A 61 7.00 -13.43 -1.30
N GLY A 62 6.12 -13.01 -0.40
CA GLY A 62 6.53 -12.51 0.92
C GLY A 62 7.11 -13.63 1.78
N MET A 63 8.16 -13.35 2.53
CA MET A 63 8.85 -14.29 3.41
C MET A 63 9.03 -13.67 4.80
N MET A 64 9.07 -14.52 5.84
CA MET A 64 9.28 -14.15 7.24
C MET A 64 10.26 -15.13 7.88
N LEU A 65 11.16 -14.66 8.74
CA LEU A 65 11.93 -15.50 9.66
C LEU A 65 11.17 -15.59 10.98
N ASN A 66 11.01 -16.80 11.52
CA ASN A 66 10.31 -17.02 12.80
C ASN A 66 11.23 -16.92 14.01
#